data_AF-A0A9X1GFC5-F1
#
_entry.id   AF-A0A9X1GFC5-F1
#
_cell.length_a   1.000
_cell.length_b   1.000
_cell.length_c   1.000
_cell.angle_alpha   90.00
_cell.angle_beta   90.00
_cell.angle_gamma   90.00
#
_symmetry.space_group_name_H-M   'P 1'
#
loop_
_entity.id
_entity.type
_entity.pdbx_description
1 polymer ?
#
loop_
_entity_poly.entity_id
_entity_poly.type
_entity_poly.pdbx_seq_one_letter_code
_entity_poly.pdbx_strand_id
1 'polypeptide(L)'
;MGKEEELLENWRELTQEKQKKVLAFVELLKSESEITPPESDFVPQTPLAQKLWEIRQRAIATGLRLLNEDEIEQELAARRGGFCES
;
A
#
# COMPACT_ATOMS: atom_id res chain seq x y z
N MET A 1 34.47 7.61 -1.48
CA MET A 1 34.32 6.39 -0.69
C MET A 1 33.03 5.71 -1.12
N GLY A 2 33.00 4.38 -1.11
CA GLY A 2 31.79 3.61 -1.31
C GLY A 2 30.82 3.84 -0.15
N LYS A 3 29.51 3.69 -0.42
CA LYS A 3 28.45 3.82 0.59
C LYS A 3 28.64 2.88 1.78
N GLU A 4 29.26 1.72 1.55
CA GLU A 4 29.58 0.75 2.59
C GLU A 4 30.69 1.22 3.53
N GLU A 5 31.71 1.89 2.99
CA GLU A 5 32.83 2.43 3.76
C GLU A 5 32.38 3.54 4.71
N GLU A 6 31.51 4.43 4.24
CA GLU A 6 30.92 5.52 5.04
C GLU A 6 30.04 4.97 6.19
N LEU A 7 29.29 3.89 5.96
CA LEU A 7 28.50 3.24 7.02
C LEU A 7 29.38 2.64 8.11
N LEU A 8 30.49 2.01 7.73
CA LEU A 8 31.42 1.41 8.68
C LEU A 8 32.18 2.46 9.51
N GLU A 9 32.51 3.60 8.90
CA GLU A 9 33.14 4.73 9.59
C GLU A 9 32.18 5.32 10.64
N ASN A 10 30.96 5.68 10.22
CA ASN A 10 29.91 6.18 11.12
C ASN A 10 29.57 5.18 12.24
N TRP A 11 29.56 3.87 11.96
CA TRP A 11 29.31 2.84 12.96
C TRP A 11 30.38 2.79 14.07
N ARG A 12 31.66 2.96 13.70
CA ARG A 12 32.79 2.91 14.63
C ARG A 12 32.85 4.12 15.56
N GLU A 13 32.32 5.26 15.13
CA GLU A 13 32.22 6.48 15.95
C GLU A 13 31.11 6.41 17.02
N LEU A 14 30.18 5.47 16.90
CA LEU A 14 29.06 5.32 17.83
C LEU A 14 29.47 4.65 19.14
N THR A 15 28.82 5.06 20.23
CA THR A 15 28.92 4.38 21.53
C THR A 15 28.18 3.03 21.51
N GLN A 16 28.56 2.13 22.40
CA GLN A 16 28.01 0.77 22.48
C GLN A 16 26.47 0.72 22.64
N GLU A 17 25.88 1.71 23.32
CA GLU A 17 24.42 1.83 23.44
C GLU A 17 23.75 2.20 22.10
N LYS A 18 24.36 3.12 21.34
CA LYS A 18 23.85 3.53 20.03
C LYS A 18 24.01 2.41 19.01
N GLN A 19 25.10 1.66 19.06
CA GLN A 19 25.29 0.45 18.25
C GLN A 19 24.18 -0.59 18.48
N LYS A 20 23.79 -0.83 19.74
CA LYS A 20 22.65 -1.72 20.05
C LYS A 20 21.32 -1.23 19.44
N LYS A 21 21.07 0.08 19.46
CA LYS A 21 19.86 0.67 18.84
C LYS A 21 19.84 0.47 17.32
N VAL A 22 20.99 0.62 16.66
CA VAL A 22 21.08 0.40 15.21
C VAL A 22 20.92 -1.09 14.87
N LEU A 23 21.45 -2.03 15.67
CA LEU A 23 21.19 -3.47 15.46
C LEU A 23 19.69 -3.79 15.57
N ALA A 24 19.03 -3.29 16.60
CA ALA A 24 17.59 -3.48 16.77
C ALA A 24 16.79 -2.88 15.60
N PHE A 25 17.21 -1.73 15.08
CA PHE A 25 16.60 -1.12 13.89
C PHE A 25 16.82 -1.95 12.62
N VAL A 26 18.02 -2.52 12.42
CA VAL A 26 18.29 -3.41 11.29
C VAL A 26 17.48 -4.71 11.39
N GLU A 27 17.31 -5.27 12.59
CA GLU A 27 16.41 -6.41 12.80
C GLU A 27 14.94 -6.06 12.50
N LEU A 28 14.49 -4.87 12.89
CA LEU A 28 13.16 -4.36 12.53
C LEU A 28 13.00 -4.25 11.01
N LEU A 29 13.95 -3.62 10.31
CA LEU A 29 13.93 -3.47 8.86
C LEU A 29 13.99 -4.81 8.10
N LYS A 30 14.66 -5.83 8.65
CA LYS A 30 14.66 -7.19 8.07
C LYS A 30 13.33 -7.90 8.29
N SER A 31 12.62 -7.57 9.37
CA SER A 31 11.32 -8.12 9.74
C SER A 31 10.18 -7.43 9.00
N GLU A 32 10.34 -6.14 8.69
CA GLU A 32 9.63 -5.43 7.64
C GLU A 32 10.10 -5.99 6.28
N SER A 33 9.65 -7.19 5.95
CA SER A 33 9.79 -7.70 4.59
C SER A 33 9.30 -6.63 3.60
N GLU A 34 9.93 -6.56 2.41
CA GLU A 34 9.48 -5.77 1.25
C GLU A 34 8.12 -6.26 0.71
N ILE A 35 7.13 -6.41 1.59
CA ILE A 35 5.74 -6.39 1.21
C ILE A 35 5.52 -4.92 0.91
N THR A 36 5.56 -4.56 -0.38
CA THR A 36 4.83 -3.40 -0.89
C THR A 36 3.57 -3.26 -0.04
N PRO A 37 3.41 -2.17 0.73
CA PRO A 37 2.25 -2.06 1.61
C PRO A 37 1.03 -2.35 0.72
N PRO A 38 0.13 -3.28 1.10
CA PRO A 38 -1.08 -3.49 0.33
C PRO A 38 -1.69 -2.11 0.15
N GLU A 39 -1.90 -1.71 -1.10
CA GLU A 39 -2.39 -0.39 -1.49
C GLU A 39 -3.49 0.01 -0.52
N SER A 40 -3.15 0.90 0.42
CA SER A 40 -3.98 1.38 1.51
C SER A 40 -5.22 0.52 1.80
N ASP A 41 -5.15 -0.40 2.76
CA ASP A 41 -6.34 -1.08 3.27
C ASP A 41 -7.37 -0.01 3.65
N PHE A 42 -8.34 0.22 2.77
CA PHE A 42 -9.29 1.31 2.91
C PHE A 42 -10.11 1.03 4.18
N VAL A 43 -9.90 1.84 5.23
CA VAL A 43 -10.63 1.73 6.48
C VAL A 43 -11.81 2.70 6.45
N PRO A 44 -13.06 2.22 6.32
CA PRO A 44 -14.23 3.10 6.30
C PRO A 44 -14.45 3.76 7.67
N GLN A 45 -14.42 5.11 7.69
CA GLN A 45 -14.54 5.89 8.93
C GLN A 45 -15.98 6.21 9.34
N THR A 46 -16.92 6.26 8.39
CA THR A 46 -18.32 6.61 8.67
C THR A 46 -19.20 5.36 8.73
N PRO A 47 -20.32 5.38 9.48
CA PRO A 47 -21.25 4.26 9.52
C PRO A 47 -21.80 3.88 8.14
N LEU A 48 -21.97 4.87 7.26
CA LEU A 48 -22.40 4.64 5.88
C LEU A 48 -21.30 3.95 5.07
N ALA A 49 -20.06 4.43 5.17
CA ALA A 49 -18.92 3.83 4.47
C ALA A 49 -18.70 2.37 4.90
N GLN A 50 -18.87 2.05 6.19
CA GLN A 50 -18.76 0.69 6.71
C GLN A 50 -19.79 -0.24 6.08
N LYS A 51 -21.07 0.18 6.04
CA LYS A 51 -22.13 -0.59 5.40
C LYS A 51 -21.89 -0.81 3.91
N LEU A 52 -21.46 0.23 3.19
CA LEU A 52 -21.15 0.12 1.76
C LEU A 52 -19.96 -0.81 1.50
N TRP A 53 -18.95 -0.78 2.39
CA TRP A 53 -17.80 -1.67 2.32
C TRP A 53 -18.22 -3.13 2.52
N GLU A 54 -19.03 -3.44 3.53
CA GLU A 54 -19.56 -4.79 3.76
C GLU A 54 -20.35 -5.32 2.56
N ILE A 55 -21.19 -4.46 1.95
CA ILE A 55 -21.96 -4.81 0.74
C ILE A 55 -21.01 -5.13 -0.41
N ARG A 56 -19.98 -4.29 -0.64
CA ARG A 56 -18.97 -4.52 -1.68
C ARG A 56 -18.26 -5.86 -1.47
N GLN A 57 -17.79 -6.15 -0.26
CA GLN A 57 -17.11 -7.40 0.04
C GLN A 57 -17.99 -8.62 -0.21
N ARG A 58 -19.27 -8.55 0.19
CA ARG A 58 -20.24 -9.63 -0.08
C ARG A 58 -20.47 -9.85 -1.58
N ALA A 59 -20.57 -8.79 -2.36
CA ALA A 59 -20.76 -8.88 -3.81
C ALA A 59 -19.55 -9.54 -4.48
N ILE A 60 -18.33 -9.12 -4.11
CA ILE A 60 -17.08 -9.70 -4.62
C ILE A 60 -16.98 -11.19 -4.25
N ALA A 61 -17.31 -11.55 -3.00
CA ALA A 61 -17.33 -12.94 -2.54
C ALA A 61 -18.35 -13.82 -3.29
N THR A 62 -19.43 -13.21 -3.81
CA THR A 62 -20.44 -13.88 -4.63
C THR A 62 -19.98 -14.01 -6.11
N GLY A 63 -18.77 -13.55 -6.43
CA GLY A 63 -18.18 -13.63 -7.77
C GLY A 63 -18.42 -12.40 -8.64
N LEU A 64 -18.90 -11.29 -8.08
CA LEU A 64 -19.03 -10.04 -8.82
C LEU A 64 -17.65 -9.43 -9.05
N ARG A 65 -17.26 -9.33 -10.32
CA ARG A 65 -15.99 -8.71 -10.72
C ARG A 65 -16.15 -7.19 -10.72
N LEU A 66 -15.18 -6.50 -10.12
CA LEU A 66 -15.08 -5.05 -10.23
C LEU A 66 -14.66 -4.68 -11.65
N LEU A 67 -15.20 -3.57 -12.14
CA LEU A 67 -14.80 -3.01 -13.42
C LEU A 67 -13.37 -2.45 -13.31
N ASN A 68 -12.59 -2.61 -14.37
CA ASN A 68 -11.34 -1.87 -14.53
C ASN A 68 -11.62 -0.43 -15.01
N GLU A 69 -10.57 0.38 -15.14
CA GLU A 69 -10.68 1.79 -15.50
C GLU A 69 -11.38 2.00 -16.86
N ASP A 70 -10.96 1.24 -17.89
CA ASP A 70 -11.56 1.31 -19.23
C ASP A 70 -13.05 0.93 -19.23
N GLU A 71 -13.41 -0.10 -18.46
CA GLU A 71 -14.79 -0.57 -18.32
C GLU A 71 -15.67 0.46 -17.59
N ILE A 72 -15.09 1.19 -16.63
CA ILE A 72 -15.78 2.29 -15.95
C ILE A 72 -16.04 3.44 -16.92
N GLU A 73 -15.04 3.84 -17.70
CA GLU A 73 -15.21 4.91 -18.70
C GLU A 73 -16.26 4.53 -19.75
N GLN A 74 -16.26 3.27 -20.21
CA GLN A 74 -17.29 2.78 -21.14
C GLN A 74 -18.70 2.82 -20.52
N GLU A 75 -18.85 2.43 -19.25
CA GLU A 75 -20.13 2.48 -18.54
C GLU A 75 -20.63 3.92 -18.34
N LEU A 76 -19.73 4.82 -17.95
CA LEU A 76 -20.00 6.25 -17.82
C LEU A 76 -20.42 6.83 -19.17
N ALA A 77 -19.71 6.50 -20.25
CA ALA A 77 -20.04 6.96 -21.58
C ALA A 77 -21.44 6.50 -22.01
N ALA A 78 -21.74 5.20 -21.82
CA ALA A 78 -23.02 4.60 -22.19
C ALA A 78 -24.22 5.15 -21.39
N ARG A 79 -24.03 5.48 -20.10
CA ARG A 79 -25.13 5.92 -19.22
C ARG A 79 -25.27 7.42 -19.09
N ARG A 80 -24.16 8.16 -19.19
CA ARG A 80 -24.10 9.61 -18.92
C ARG A 80 -23.75 10.44 -20.15
N GLY A 81 -23.53 9.81 -21.31
CA GLY A 81 -23.32 10.48 -22.58
C GLY A 81 -21.88 10.98 -22.80
N GLY A 82 -20.89 10.16 -22.43
CA GLY A 82 -19.46 10.42 -22.69
C GLY A 82 -19.05 10.05 -24.12
N PHE A 83 -17.94 10.64 -24.60
CA PHE A 83 -17.42 10.40 -25.94
C PHE A 83 -16.61 9.10 -25.97
N CYS A 84 -17.08 8.10 -26.71
CA CYS A 84 -16.28 6.92 -27.04
C CYS A 84 -15.50 7.23 -28.34
N GLU A 85 -14.16 7.26 -28.28
CA GLU A 85 -13.37 7.15 -29.50
C GLU A 85 -13.69 5.80 -30.16
N SER A 86 -14.10 5.84 -31.43
CA SER A 86 -14.52 4.68 -32.24
C SER A 86 -13.35 4.08 -33.02
#